data_AF-A0A2R7SV56-F1
#
_entry.id   AF-A0A2R7SV56-F1
#
_cell.length_a   1.000
_cell.length_b   1.000
_cell.length_c   1.000
_cell.angle_alpha   90.00
_cell.angle_beta   90.00
_cell.angle_gamma   90.00
#
_symmetry.space_group_name_H-M   'P 1'
#
loop_
_entity.id
_entity.type
_entity.pdbx_description
1 polymer ?
#
loop_
_entity_poly.entity_id
_entity_poly.type
_entity_poly.pdbx_seq_one_letter_code
_entity_poly.pdbx_strand_id
1 'polypeptide(L)'
;MADDGKGRDRLLAELAGAGVAGNAFVLTSFSKGTFGELSLTDAIDVVNDRAKAIHAGDLRGAETLLTAQALALNTIFGELARRSAINMGEYLDASERYMRLALKAQGQCRATLETLAAIKNPPVVFAKQAN
;
A
#
# COMPACT_ATOMS: atom_id res chain seq x y z
N MET A 1 -42.57 -13.95 -11.06
CA MET A 1 -41.15 -14.38 -11.01
C MET A 1 -40.26 -13.31 -11.64
N ALA A 2 -40.16 -12.12 -11.03
CA ALA A 2 -39.45 -10.95 -11.60
C ALA A 2 -38.61 -10.20 -10.54
N ASP A 3 -37.91 -10.94 -9.67
CA ASP A 3 -37.18 -10.36 -8.54
C ASP A 3 -35.70 -10.81 -8.43
N ASP A 4 -35.30 -11.86 -9.15
CA ASP A 4 -33.96 -12.45 -9.06
C ASP A 4 -32.86 -11.53 -9.68
N GLY A 5 -33.22 -10.75 -10.71
CA GLY A 5 -32.31 -9.80 -11.36
C GLY A 5 -31.98 -8.56 -10.52
N LYS A 6 -32.95 -8.05 -9.74
CA LYS A 6 -32.74 -6.88 -8.87
C LYS A 6 -31.82 -7.22 -7.68
N GLY A 7 -31.93 -8.43 -7.14
CA GLY A 7 -31.03 -8.93 -6.10
C GLY A 7 -29.60 -9.03 -6.60
N ARG A 8 -29.40 -9.63 -7.78
CA ARG A 8 -28.08 -9.78 -8.40
C ARG A 8 -27.41 -8.45 -8.73
N ASP A 9 -28.13 -7.49 -9.31
CA ASP A 9 -27.56 -6.19 -9.67
C ASP A 9 -27.12 -5.40 -8.42
N ARG A 10 -27.90 -5.47 -7.35
CA ARG A 10 -27.52 -4.89 -6.06
C ARG A 10 -26.28 -5.56 -5.48
N LEU A 11 -26.20 -6.89 -5.54
CA LEU A 11 -25.06 -7.65 -5.03
C LEU A 11 -23.78 -7.32 -5.81
N LEU A 12 -23.87 -7.17 -7.13
CA LEU A 12 -22.76 -6.72 -7.98
C LEU A 12 -22.36 -5.28 -7.67
N ALA A 13 -23.32 -4.38 -7.42
CA ALA A 13 -23.04 -3.00 -7.03
C ALA A 13 -22.40 -2.90 -5.64
N GLU A 14 -22.83 -3.72 -4.68
CA GLU A 14 -22.20 -3.81 -3.35
C GLU A 14 -20.78 -4.38 -3.47
N LEU A 15 -20.57 -5.40 -4.29
CA LEU A 15 -19.26 -5.98 -4.56
C LEU A 15 -18.29 -4.97 -5.22
N ALA A 16 -18.80 -4.18 -6.16
CA ALA A 16 -18.05 -3.11 -6.82
C ALA A 16 -17.81 -1.90 -5.90
N GLY A 17 -18.80 -1.53 -5.07
CA GLY A 17 -18.81 -0.34 -4.22
C GLY A 17 -18.11 -0.50 -2.88
N ALA A 18 -18.11 -1.71 -2.29
CA ALA A 18 -17.39 -2.00 -1.04
C ALA A 18 -15.87 -2.01 -1.23
N GLY A 19 -15.39 -2.00 -2.47
CA GLY A 19 -13.97 -1.95 -2.82
C GLY A 19 -13.20 -3.25 -2.57
N VAL A 20 -13.73 -4.20 -1.80
CA VAL A 20 -13.04 -5.46 -1.46
C VAL A 20 -12.70 -6.26 -2.71
N ALA A 21 -13.68 -6.56 -3.57
CA ALA A 21 -13.43 -7.35 -4.78
C ALA A 21 -12.58 -6.61 -5.81
N GLY A 22 -12.77 -5.29 -5.94
CA GLY A 22 -11.95 -4.47 -6.81
C GLY A 22 -10.48 -4.47 -6.38
N ASN A 23 -10.21 -4.28 -5.08
CA ASN A 23 -8.83 -4.32 -4.56
C ASN A 23 -8.24 -5.72 -4.57
N ALA A 24 -9.04 -6.77 -4.35
CA ALA A 24 -8.60 -8.15 -4.51
C ALA A 24 -8.21 -8.45 -5.96
N PHE A 25 -8.98 -7.96 -6.94
CA PHE A 25 -8.62 -8.08 -8.35
C PHE A 25 -7.33 -7.34 -8.70
N VAL A 26 -7.12 -6.14 -8.15
CA VAL A 26 -5.84 -5.44 -8.30
C VAL A 26 -4.71 -6.26 -7.68
N LEU A 27 -4.90 -6.82 -6.48
CA LEU A 27 -3.91 -7.67 -5.83
C LEU A 27 -3.52 -8.87 -6.71
N THR A 28 -4.48 -9.62 -7.24
CA THR A 28 -4.19 -10.77 -8.12
C THR A 28 -3.50 -10.34 -9.41
N SER A 29 -3.93 -9.23 -10.02
CA SER A 29 -3.37 -8.71 -11.26
C SER A 29 -1.90 -8.30 -11.12
N PHE A 30 -1.55 -7.59 -10.05
CA PHE A 30 -0.18 -7.09 -9.84
C PHE A 30 0.74 -8.09 -9.15
N SER A 31 0.20 -9.13 -8.51
CA SER A 31 1.00 -10.16 -7.85
C SER A 31 1.51 -11.24 -8.81
N LYS A 32 0.91 -11.39 -10.01
CA LYS A 32 1.25 -12.46 -10.96
C LYS A 32 2.75 -12.55 -11.29
N GLY A 33 3.41 -11.40 -11.47
CA GLY A 33 4.84 -11.35 -11.78
C GLY A 33 5.77 -11.69 -10.62
N THR A 34 5.28 -11.67 -9.38
CA THR A 34 6.09 -11.87 -8.17
C THR A 34 5.77 -13.18 -7.45
N PHE A 35 4.48 -13.54 -7.39
CA PHE A 35 3.97 -14.66 -6.59
C PHE A 35 3.22 -15.71 -7.42
N GLY A 36 3.10 -15.53 -8.75
CA GLY A 36 2.31 -16.39 -9.62
C GLY A 36 0.81 -16.10 -9.55
N GLU A 37 0.01 -16.98 -10.16
CA GLU A 37 -1.44 -16.80 -10.19
C GLU A 37 -2.06 -16.99 -8.79
N LEU A 38 -2.81 -15.97 -8.35
CA LEU A 38 -3.52 -15.98 -7.08
C LEU A 38 -5.03 -16.16 -7.34
N SER A 39 -5.69 -16.95 -6.49
CA SER A 39 -7.15 -17.06 -6.47
C SER A 39 -7.78 -15.72 -6.11
N LEU A 40 -8.73 -15.25 -6.92
CA LEU A 40 -9.48 -14.03 -6.63
C LEU A 40 -10.30 -14.17 -5.35
N THR A 41 -10.87 -15.34 -5.11
CA THR A 41 -11.65 -15.63 -3.89
C THR A 41 -10.75 -15.55 -2.65
N ASP A 42 -9.58 -16.17 -2.69
CA ASP A 42 -8.64 -16.14 -1.56
C ASP A 42 -8.14 -14.71 -1.32
N ALA A 43 -7.92 -13.94 -2.39
CA ALA A 43 -7.57 -12.53 -2.28
C ALA A 43 -8.68 -11.70 -1.61
N ILE A 44 -9.96 -11.96 -1.94
CA ILE A 44 -11.12 -11.35 -1.29
C ILE A 44 -11.13 -11.69 0.21
N ASP A 45 -10.91 -12.96 0.56
CA ASP A 45 -10.89 -13.42 1.95
C ASP A 45 -9.78 -12.74 2.75
N VAL A 46 -8.57 -12.65 2.18
CA VAL A 46 -7.44 -11.95 2.80
C VAL A 46 -7.75 -10.47 3.03
N VAL A 47 -8.35 -9.78 2.06
CA VAL A 47 -8.71 -8.35 2.21
C VAL A 47 -9.75 -8.19 3.33
N ASN A 48 -10.77 -9.05 3.35
CA ASN A 48 -11.79 -9.06 4.40
C ASN A 48 -11.20 -9.31 5.79
N ASP A 49 -10.29 -10.27 5.92
CA ASP A 49 -9.70 -10.62 7.21
C ASP A 49 -8.77 -9.52 7.73
N ARG A 50 -8.04 -8.84 6.83
CA ARG A 50 -7.28 -7.63 7.20
C ARG A 50 -8.19 -6.50 7.66
N ALA A 51 -9.30 -6.26 6.97
CA ALA A 51 -10.28 -5.26 7.38
C ALA A 51 -10.90 -5.59 8.74
N LYS A 52 -11.30 -6.85 8.98
CA LYS A 52 -11.82 -7.31 10.27
C LYS A 52 -10.81 -7.12 11.40
N ALA A 53 -9.55 -7.47 11.18
CA ALA A 53 -8.48 -7.29 12.18
C ALA A 53 -8.32 -5.82 12.57
N ILE A 54 -8.28 -4.92 11.58
CA ILE A 54 -8.19 -3.47 11.82
C ILE A 54 -9.43 -2.96 12.58
N HIS A 55 -10.64 -3.39 12.19
CA HIS A 55 -11.87 -3.03 12.92
C HIS A 55 -11.88 -3.54 14.37
N ALA A 56 -11.20 -4.67 14.65
CA ALA A 56 -11.02 -5.21 15.99
C ALA A 56 -9.87 -4.52 16.78
N GLY A 57 -9.22 -3.52 16.20
CA GLY A 57 -8.10 -2.80 16.83
C GLY A 57 -6.73 -3.50 16.70
N ASP A 58 -6.64 -4.60 15.93
CA ASP A 58 -5.37 -5.27 15.67
C ASP A 58 -4.64 -4.64 14.49
N LEU A 59 -3.68 -3.77 14.81
CA LEU A 59 -2.88 -3.02 13.82
C LEU A 59 -1.56 -3.70 13.48
N ARG A 60 -1.21 -4.84 14.10
CA ARG A 60 0.09 -5.51 13.93
C ARG A 60 0.40 -5.84 12.47
N GLY A 61 -0.62 -6.19 11.68
CA GLY A 61 -0.48 -6.43 10.25
C GLY A 61 -0.06 -5.19 9.46
N ALA A 62 -0.68 -4.05 9.74
CA ALA A 62 -0.34 -2.76 9.13
C ALA A 62 1.05 -2.29 9.57
N GLU A 63 1.39 -2.46 10.86
CA GLU A 63 2.72 -2.14 11.39
C GLU A 63 3.82 -2.95 10.69
N THR A 64 3.59 -4.26 10.52
CA THR A 64 4.52 -5.15 9.82
C THR A 64 4.71 -4.70 8.37
N LEU A 65 3.61 -4.38 7.67
CA LEU A 65 3.65 -3.93 6.28
C LEU A 65 4.43 -2.62 6.13
N LEU A 66 4.12 -1.60 6.91
CA LEU A 66 4.80 -0.29 6.81
C LEU A 66 6.28 -0.41 7.20
N THR A 67 6.62 -1.23 8.19
CA THR A 67 8.02 -1.49 8.58
C THR A 67 8.79 -2.13 7.42
N ALA A 68 8.22 -3.16 6.78
CA ALA A 68 8.83 -3.82 5.64
C ALA A 68 8.96 -2.87 4.44
N GLN A 69 7.96 -2.04 4.16
CA GLN A 69 7.99 -1.04 3.09
C GLN A 69 9.08 0.02 3.34
N ALA A 70 9.23 0.51 4.58
CA ALA A 70 10.29 1.45 4.94
C ALA A 70 11.69 0.84 4.71
N LEU A 71 11.90 -0.42 5.11
CA LEU A 71 13.15 -1.13 4.87
C LEU A 71 13.45 -1.31 3.38
N ALA A 72 12.44 -1.67 2.58
CA ALA A 72 12.58 -1.80 1.13
C ALA A 72 12.94 -0.46 0.48
N LEU A 73 12.27 0.63 0.86
CA LEU A 73 12.54 1.98 0.36
C LEU A 73 13.94 2.46 0.73
N ASN A 74 14.42 2.18 1.95
CA ASN A 74 15.78 2.46 2.37
C ASN A 74 16.81 1.70 1.52
N THR A 75 16.55 0.42 1.23
CA THR A 75 17.40 -0.39 0.34
C THR A 75 17.44 0.17 -1.08
N ILE A 76 16.27 0.58 -1.62
CA ILE A 76 16.17 1.21 -2.94
C ILE A 76 16.95 2.53 -2.98
N PHE A 77 16.85 3.36 -1.94
CA PHE A 77 17.65 4.59 -1.81
C PHE A 77 19.15 4.28 -1.91
N GLY A 78 19.65 3.34 -1.11
CA GLY A 78 21.07 2.97 -1.09
C GLY A 78 21.56 2.49 -2.46
N GLU A 79 20.81 1.62 -3.12
CA GLU A 79 21.19 1.10 -4.44
C GLU A 79 21.17 2.17 -5.53
N LEU A 80 20.17 3.05 -5.55
CA LEU A 80 20.11 4.14 -6.52
C LEU A 80 21.19 5.20 -6.27
N ALA A 81 21.50 5.51 -5.01
CA ALA A 81 22.59 6.41 -4.65
C ALA A 81 23.95 5.84 -5.10
N ARG A 82 24.17 4.53 -4.89
CA ARG A 82 25.38 3.83 -5.37
C ARG A 82 25.50 3.90 -6.89
N ARG A 83 24.42 3.63 -7.64
CA ARG A 83 24.41 3.74 -9.10
C ARG A 83 24.67 5.15 -9.57
N SER A 84 24.12 6.15 -8.89
CA SER A 84 24.40 7.56 -9.18
C SER A 84 25.88 7.89 -9.04
N ALA A 85 26.51 7.48 -7.94
CA ALA A 85 27.93 7.71 -7.68
C ALA A 85 28.83 7.09 -8.76
N ILE A 86 28.55 5.85 -9.18
CA ILE A 86 29.31 5.16 -10.24
C ILE A 86 29.25 5.92 -11.57
N ASN A 87 28.12 6.56 -11.88
CA ASN A 87 27.91 7.26 -13.14
C ASN A 87 28.38 8.73 -13.12
N MET A 88 28.75 9.28 -11.96
CA MET A 88 28.97 10.73 -11.79
C MET A 88 30.18 11.26 -12.59
N GLY A 89 31.17 10.43 -12.91
CA GLY A 89 32.36 10.86 -13.64
C GLY A 89 32.24 10.83 -15.17
N GLU A 90 31.31 10.04 -15.71
CA GLU A 90 31.26 9.74 -17.15
C GLU A 90 29.86 9.91 -17.74
N TYR A 91 28.82 9.60 -16.98
CA TYR A 91 27.42 9.60 -17.41
C TYR A 91 26.57 10.47 -16.50
N LEU A 92 26.77 11.79 -16.55
CA LEU A 92 26.12 12.75 -15.65
C LEU A 92 24.58 12.67 -15.70
N ASP A 93 23.97 12.52 -16.88
CA ASP A 93 22.51 12.37 -17.02
C ASP A 93 21.98 11.14 -16.29
N ALA A 94 22.70 10.01 -16.36
CA ALA A 94 22.34 8.80 -15.64
C ALA A 94 22.53 8.99 -14.13
N SER A 95 23.63 9.63 -13.73
CA SER A 95 23.93 9.96 -12.34
C SER A 95 22.81 10.79 -11.72
N GLU A 96 22.37 11.85 -12.40
CA GLU A 96 21.31 12.73 -11.94
C GLU A 96 19.96 12.01 -11.84
N ARG A 97 19.59 11.21 -12.85
CA ARG A 97 18.36 10.42 -12.84
C ARG A 97 18.30 9.45 -11.66
N TYR A 98 19.39 8.72 -11.42
CA TYR A 98 19.47 7.80 -10.27
C TYR A 98 19.39 8.56 -8.95
N MET A 99 20.09 9.68 -8.79
CA MET A 99 20.04 10.47 -7.55
C MET A 99 18.63 11.00 -7.28
N ARG A 100 17.93 11.49 -8.31
CA ARG A 100 16.55 11.97 -8.16
C ARG A 100 15.60 10.87 -7.66
N LEU A 101 15.73 9.66 -8.22
CA LEU A 101 14.95 8.50 -7.76
C LEU A 101 15.35 8.06 -6.36
N ALA A 102 16.65 8.10 -6.02
CA ALA A 102 17.15 7.78 -4.68
C ALA A 102 16.51 8.71 -3.63
N LEU A 103 16.58 10.02 -3.84
CA LEU A 103 16.00 11.01 -2.93
C LEU A 103 14.48 10.87 -2.83
N LYS A 104 13.80 10.49 -3.91
CA LYS A 104 12.37 10.14 -3.86
C LYS A 104 12.13 8.93 -2.95
N ALA A 105 12.91 7.86 -3.09
CA ALA A 105 12.78 6.66 -2.24
C ALA A 105 13.03 6.98 -0.76
N GLN A 106 14.06 7.80 -0.45
CA GLN A 106 14.31 8.29 0.90
C GLN A 106 13.11 9.09 1.46
N GLY A 107 12.56 10.00 0.66
CA GLY A 107 11.39 10.79 1.05
C GLY A 107 10.16 9.94 1.34
N GLN A 108 9.91 8.90 0.53
CA GLN A 108 8.82 7.94 0.78
C GLN A 108 9.09 7.08 2.02
N CYS A 109 10.33 6.66 2.27
CA CYS A 109 10.70 5.92 3.48
C CYS A 109 10.33 6.71 4.75
N ARG A 110 10.71 8.00 4.78
CA ARG A 110 10.32 8.90 5.87
C ARG A 110 8.80 9.00 6.03
N ALA A 111 8.05 9.19 4.94
CA ALA A 111 6.60 9.28 4.98
C ALA A 111 5.93 7.99 5.51
N THR A 112 6.47 6.82 5.16
CA THR A 112 6.02 5.52 5.69
C THR A 112 6.26 5.43 7.20
N LEU A 113 7.43 5.84 7.69
CA LEU A 113 7.75 5.85 9.12
C LEU A 113 6.90 6.87 9.90
N GLU A 114 6.60 8.03 9.30
CA GLU A 114 5.69 9.02 9.88
C GLU A 114 4.25 8.47 9.99
N THR A 115 3.79 7.75 8.96
CA THR A 115 2.49 7.07 8.99
C THR A 115 2.46 6.01 10.11
N LEU A 116 3.51 5.21 10.23
CA LEU A 116 3.63 4.23 11.31
C LEU A 116 3.63 4.90 12.69
N ALA A 117 4.35 6.01 12.86
CA ALA A 117 4.37 6.77 14.10
C ALA A 117 2.98 7.33 14.45
N ALA A 118 2.23 7.83 13.46
CA ALA A 118 0.86 8.32 13.64
C ALA A 118 -0.13 7.20 13.99
N ILE A 119 0.05 5.99 13.44
CA ILE A 119 -0.74 4.81 13.83
C ILE A 119 -0.50 4.46 15.30
N LYS A 120 0.77 4.49 15.75
CA LYS A 120 1.14 4.15 17.13
C LYS A 120 0.80 5.24 18.14
N ASN A 121 0.84 6.51 17.72
CA ASN A 121 0.57 7.68 18.53
C ASN A 121 -0.42 8.57 17.77
N PRO A 122 -1.72 8.20 17.74
CA PRO A 122 -2.71 8.99 17.03
C PRO A 122 -2.74 10.42 17.58
N PRO A 123 -2.70 11.44 16.72
CA PRO A 123 -2.69 12.82 17.18
C PRO A 123 -3.94 13.09 18.01
N VAL A 124 -3.75 13.68 19.20
CA VAL A 124 -4.87 14.12 20.05
C VAL A 124 -5.50 15.34 19.36
N VAL A 125 -6.54 15.10 18.57
CA VAL A 125 -7.33 16.18 17.99
C VAL A 125 -8.30 16.66 19.06
N PHE A 126 -7.96 17.78 19.72
CA PHE A 126 -8.94 18.53 20.49
C PHE A 126 -9.92 19.17 19.53
N ALA A 127 -11.02 18.48 19.22
CA ALA A 127 -12.15 19.10 18.54
C ALA A 127 -12.73 20.16 19.49
N LYS A 128 -12.43 21.44 19.23
CA LYS A 128 -13.20 22.54 19.82
C LYS A 128 -14.63 22.39 19.30
N GLN A 129 -15.52 21.85 20.12
CA GLN A 129 -16.94 21.87 19.81
C GLN A 129 -17.38 23.34 19.75
N ALA A 130 -17.75 23.79 18.56
CA ALA A 130 -18.52 25.02 18.40
C ALA A 130 -19.97 24.67 18.83
N ASN A 131 -20.28 24.98 20.09
CA ASN A 131 -21.66 25.10 20.57
C ASN A 131 -22.19 26.50 20.23
#